data_AF-A0A955A814-F1
#
_entry.id   AF-A0A955A814-F1
#
_cell.length_a   1.000
_cell.length_b   1.000
_cell.length_c   1.000
_cell.angle_alpha   90.00
_cell.angle_beta   90.00
_cell.angle_gamma   90.00
#
_symmetry.space_group_name_H-M   'P 1'
#
loop_
_entity.id
_entity.type
_entity.pdbx_description
1 polymer ?
#
loop_
_entity_poly.entity_id
_entity_poly.type
_entity_poly.pdbx_seq_one_letter_code
_entity_poly.pdbx_strand_id
1 'polypeptide(L)' 'MFLLTPAIQSAKDKSPILSCHSFRATTATDLLDQGVPLEDVQYLLGHADPRTTRLSDRRHKEVTRNIVEQISV' A
#
# COMPACT_ATOMS: atom_id res chain seq x y z
N MET A 1 -1.22 -48.82 12.71
CA MET A 1 -0.45 -48.11 13.76
C MET A 1 0.75 -47.45 13.09
N PHE A 2 0.99 -46.16 13.34
CA PHE A 2 2.01 -45.26 12.73
C PHE A 2 1.80 -44.94 11.24
N LEU A 3 1.10 -43.86 10.85
CA LEU A 3 1.46 -42.43 10.91
C LEU A 3 2.85 -42.12 10.35
N LEU A 4 2.89 -41.38 9.23
CA LEU A 4 3.46 -40.03 9.12
C LEU A 4 3.45 -39.60 7.64
N THR A 5 2.50 -38.74 7.27
CA THR A 5 2.55 -37.90 6.07
C THR A 5 3.74 -36.94 6.17
N PRO A 6 4.59 -36.77 5.15
CA PRO A 6 5.43 -35.59 5.06
C PRO A 6 4.55 -34.42 4.57
N ALA A 7 3.76 -33.85 5.48
CA ALA A 7 3.20 -32.52 5.29
C ALA A 7 4.28 -31.48 5.64
N ILE A 8 5.35 -31.45 4.86
CA ILE A 8 6.23 -30.28 4.79
C ILE A 8 6.09 -29.79 3.35
N GLN A 9 4.93 -29.16 3.08
CA GLN A 9 4.80 -28.29 1.92
C GLN A 9 5.83 -27.19 2.14
N SER A 10 6.94 -27.28 1.40
CA SER A 10 7.95 -26.25 1.28
C SER A 10 7.23 -24.91 1.18
N ALA A 11 7.34 -24.10 2.23
CA ALA A 11 6.92 -22.71 2.21
C ALA A 11 7.68 -22.09 1.06
N LYS A 12 7.01 -21.95 -0.08
CA LYS A 12 7.57 -21.40 -1.30
C LYS A 12 8.05 -20.01 -0.94
N ASP A 13 9.37 -19.88 -0.78
CA ASP A 13 10.06 -18.65 -0.49
C ASP A 13 9.79 -17.71 -1.68
N LYS A 14 8.70 -16.93 -1.57
CA LYS A 14 8.30 -16.00 -2.62
C LYS A 14 9.09 -14.72 -2.40
N SER A 15 10.38 -14.81 -2.65
CA SER A 15 11.22 -13.62 -2.80
C SER A 15 10.57 -12.73 -3.86
N PRO A 16 10.23 -11.47 -3.54
CA PRO A 16 9.61 -10.58 -4.50
C PRO A 16 10.55 -10.40 -5.68
N ILE A 17 10.02 -10.57 -6.90
CA ILE A 17 10.80 -10.31 -8.12
C ILE A 17 11.14 -8.82 -8.12
N LEU A 18 12.42 -8.49 -8.03
CA LEU A 18 12.89 -7.11 -8.11
C LEU A 18 12.86 -6.67 -9.57
N SER A 19 12.15 -5.57 -9.86
CA SER A 19 11.98 -5.01 -11.19
C SER A 19 11.70 -3.51 -11.10
N CYS A 20 11.71 -2.80 -12.24
CA CYS A 20 11.27 -1.40 -12.29
C CYS A 20 9.84 -1.23 -11.76
N HIS A 21 8.95 -2.21 -11.99
CA HIS A 21 7.59 -2.16 -11.47
C HIS A 21 7.55 -2.29 -9.95
N SER A 22 8.38 -3.18 -9.39
CA SER A 22 8.50 -3.36 -7.93
C SER A 22 9.06 -2.10 -7.27
N PHE A 23 10.05 -1.45 -7.88
CA PHE A 23 10.56 -0.18 -7.40
C PHE A 23 9.49 0.92 -7.42
N ARG A 24 8.74 1.05 -8.53
CA ARG A 24 7.63 2.00 -8.64
C ARG A 24 6.57 1.80 -7.55
N ALA A 25 6.24 0.55 -7.23
CA ALA A 25 5.32 0.24 -6.12
C ALA A 25 5.90 0.59 -4.74
N THR A 26 7.19 0.33 -4.52
CA THR A 26 7.89 0.72 -3.29
C THR A 26 7.91 2.24 -3.11
N THR A 27 8.25 3.01 -4.16
CA THR A 27 8.23 4.48 -4.11
C THR A 27 6.86 5.03 -3.75
N ALA A 28 5.79 4.48 -4.33
CA ALA A 28 4.42 4.90 -4.01
C ALA A 28 4.10 4.69 -2.52
N THR A 29 4.47 3.52 -1.99
CA THR A 29 4.22 3.16 -0.58
C THR A 29 5.01 4.06 0.36
N ASP A 30 6.31 4.22 0.10
CA ASP A 30 7.23 5.01 0.94
C ASP A 30 6.80 6.49 1.05
N LEU A 31 6.43 7.12 -0.07
CA LEU A 31 5.96 8.51 -0.05
C LEU A 31 4.65 8.67 0.73
N LEU A 32 3.72 7.74 0.58
CA LEU A 32 2.44 7.79 1.31
C LEU A 32 2.68 7.58 2.81
N ASP A 33 3.54 6.65 3.20
CA ASP A 33 3.92 6.41 4.60
C ASP A 33 4.62 7.64 5.22
N GLN A 34 5.40 8.39 4.44
CA GLN A 34 5.99 9.67 4.86
C GLN A 34 4.97 10.82 5.00
N GLY A 35 3.68 10.58 4.70
CA GLY A 35 2.65 11.60 4.86
C GLY A 35 2.43 12.47 3.62
N VAL A 36 3.10 12.18 2.50
CA VAL A 36 2.91 12.94 1.25
C VAL A 36 1.42 12.87 0.82
N PRO A 37 0.83 13.97 0.34
CA PRO A 37 -0.54 13.97 -0.16
C PRO A 37 -0.76 12.95 -1.29
N LEU A 38 -1.93 12.31 -1.28
CA LEU A 38 -2.30 11.29 -2.28
C LEU A 38 -2.25 11.85 -3.71
N GLU A 39 -2.66 13.09 -3.90
CA GLU A 39 -2.68 13.80 -5.19
C GLU A 39 -1.28 14.03 -5.76
N ASP A 40 -0.30 14.38 -4.92
CA ASP A 40 1.09 14.56 -5.33
C ASP A 40 1.71 13.23 -5.75
N VAL A 41 1.47 12.17 -4.96
CA VAL A 41 1.93 10.82 -5.31
C VAL A 41 1.23 10.33 -6.58
N GLN A 42 -0.06 10.60 -6.76
CA GLN A 42 -0.80 10.25 -7.97
C GLN A 42 -0.22 10.95 -9.21
N TYR A 43 0.07 12.25 -9.10
CA TYR A 43 0.68 13.03 -10.17
C TYR A 43 2.06 12.47 -10.54
N LEU A 44 2.90 12.20 -9.54
CA LEU A 44 4.23 11.60 -9.73
C LEU A 44 4.15 10.24 -10.45
N LEU A 45 3.17 9.41 -10.09
CA LEU A 45 2.99 8.10 -10.71
C LEU A 45 2.33 8.17 -12.09
N GLY A 46 1.76 9.31 -12.49
CA GLY A 46 1.01 9.44 -13.74
C GLY A 46 -0.27 8.61 -13.75
N HIS A 47 -0.92 8.44 -12.60
CA HIS A 47 -2.15 7.67 -12.47
C HIS A 47 -3.37 8.51 -12.84
N ALA A 48 -4.12 8.05 -13.84
CA ALA A 48 -5.36 8.71 -14.28
C ALA A 48 -6.50 8.58 -13.24
N ASP A 49 -6.57 7.45 -12.54
CA ASP A 49 -7.60 7.21 -11.51
C ASP A 49 -6.97 7.22 -10.10
N PRO A 50 -7.39 8.12 -9.19
CA PRO A 50 -6.90 8.16 -7.81
C PRO A 50 -7.09 6.85 -7.03
N ARG A 51 -8.07 6.01 -7.41
CA ARG A 51 -8.28 4.70 -6.79
C ARG A 51 -7.07 3.80 -6.95
N THR A 52 -6.35 3.90 -8.06
CA THR A 52 -5.15 3.08 -8.33
C THR A 52 -3.98 3.45 -7.42
N THR A 53 -3.81 4.74 -7.09
CA THR A 53 -2.82 5.19 -6.09
C THR A 53 -3.26 4.84 -4.68
N ARG A 54 -4.56 4.89 -4.38
CA ARG A 54 -5.11 4.60 -3.06
C ARG A 54 -4.86 3.15 -2.62
N LEU A 55 -4.67 2.21 -3.54
CA LEU A 55 -4.28 0.84 -3.21
C LEU A 55 -2.92 0.75 -2.51
N SER A 56 -2.04 1.72 -2.73
CA SER A 56 -0.76 1.85 -2.03
C SER A 56 -0.88 2.61 -0.71
N ASP A 57 -1.98 3.34 -0.47
CA ASP A 57 -2.19 4.10 0.75
C ASP A 57 -2.68 3.17 1.86
N ARG A 58 -1.77 2.76 2.75
CA ARG A 58 -2.08 1.92 3.90
C ARG A 58 -2.43 2.71 5.15
N ARG A 59 -2.44 4.04 5.06
CA ARG A 59 -2.81 4.90 6.19
C ARG A 59 -4.29 4.76 6.46
N HIS A 60 -4.63 4.56 7.72
CA HIS A 60 -6.02 4.64 8.15
C HIS A 60 -6.40 6.11 8.30
N LYS A 61 -7.37 6.57 7.50
CA LYS A 61 -7.95 7.91 7.71
C LYS A 61 -8.97 7.83 8.83
N GLU A 62 -8.68 8.49 9.94
CA GLU A 62 -9.66 8.72 11.01
C GLU A 62 -10.32 10.09 10.82
N VAL A 63 -11.65 10.11 10.82
CA VAL A 63 -12.39 11.38 10.83
C VAL A 63 -12.34 11.92 12.26
N THR A 64 -11.53 12.94 12.48
CA THR A 64 -11.42 13.59 13.78
C THR A 64 -12.41 14.75 13.90
N ARG A 65 -12.82 15.06 15.14
CA ARG A 65 -13.71 16.19 15.43
C ARG A 65 -13.18 17.51 14.85
N ASN A 66 -11.86 17.68 14.87
CA ASN A 66 -11.18 18.84 14.30
C ASN A 66 -11.43 19.02 12.79
N ILE A 67 -11.55 17.93 12.00
CA ILE A 67 -11.83 18.00 10.56
C ILE A 67 -13.26 18.53 10.32
N VAL A 68 -14.23 18.13 11.15
CA VAL A 68 -15.62 18.55 11.02
C VAL A 68 -15.80 20.01 11.44
N GLU A 69 -15.05 20.46 12.45
CA GLU A 69 -15.09 21.84 12.95
C GLU A 69 -14.47 22.87 11.98
N GLN A 70 -13.75 22.44 10.94
CA GLN A 70 -13.24 23.32 9.86
C GLN A 70 -14.33 23.69 8.83
N ILE A 71 -15.53 23.11 8.90
CA ILE A 71 -16.65 23.52 8.05
C ILE A 71 -17.08 24.91 8.50
N SER A 72 -16.66 25.92 7.75
CA SER A 72 -17.16 27.29 7.92
C SER A 72 -18.58 27.35 7.37
N VAL A 73 -19.54 27.74 8.21
CA VAL A 73 -20.90 28.17 7.82
C VAL A 73 -20.86 29.60 7.31
#